data_AF-A0A4R6VY56-F1
#
_entry.id   AF-A0A4R6VY56-F1
#
_cell.length_a   1.000
_cell.length_b   1.000
_cell.length_c   1.000
_cell.angle_alpha   90.00
_cell.angle_beta   90.00
_cell.angle_gamma   90.00
#
_symmetry.space_group_name_H-M   'P 1'
#
loop_
_entity.id
_entity.type
_entity.pdbx_description
1 polymer ?
#
loop_
_entity_poly.entity_id
_entity_poly.type
_entity_poly.pdbx_seq_one_letter_code
_entity_poly.pdbx_strand_id
1 'polypeptide(L)'
;MTVHAAGAVVWRPAGEDGTDEKVEVAIVHRPHHDDWSLPKGKVDPGETRVDAAVREIAEETGFASVLGRHLRTVRYPVNGEEKVVEFWAARAGVGEFVPGDETDELRWLAPADAAPLLTYDSDRDVLDTFAAHPAGLRTVLLVRHALAGKRSEWDRPDAERPLDVEGREQAQQIAALLQGFGIGAVHAVPIVRCRQTVEPYVALTGLTLHDAPDLADEAVADDEATALATLALLADGDVTAAVCAQGYGIPQLVGTLAATAPRPPESDRDLADPPCRKGSIWVLSFGPDGVLVAADYHRDATF
;
A
#
# COMPACT_ATOMS: atom_id res chain seq x y z
N MET A 1 7.68 -20.02 16.76
CA MET A 1 7.97 -18.66 16.26
C MET A 1 6.85 -18.28 15.31
N THR A 2 6.68 -17.00 14.93
CA THR A 2 5.73 -16.63 13.87
C THR A 2 6.52 -16.42 12.58
N VAL A 3 6.11 -17.08 11.50
CA VAL A 3 6.69 -16.91 10.17
C VAL A 3 5.86 -15.88 9.41
N HIS A 4 6.50 -14.78 9.01
CA HIS A 4 5.85 -13.75 8.20
C HIS A 4 6.07 -14.01 6.71
N ALA A 5 5.02 -13.75 5.94
CA ALA A 5 4.99 -13.90 4.50
C ALA A 5 4.13 -12.80 3.88
N ALA A 6 4.33 -12.57 2.60
CA ALA A 6 3.61 -11.58 1.83
C ALA A 6 3.35 -12.10 0.43
N GLY A 7 2.23 -11.70 -0.17
CA GLY A 7 1.83 -12.12 -1.50
C GLY A 7 0.81 -11.18 -2.12
N ALA A 8 0.27 -11.56 -3.27
CA ALA A 8 -0.72 -10.72 -3.94
C ALA A 8 -1.69 -11.49 -4.83
N VAL A 9 -2.84 -10.86 -5.08
CA VAL A 9 -3.59 -11.08 -6.30
C VAL A 9 -2.98 -10.17 -7.37
N VAL A 10 -2.12 -10.75 -8.19
CA VAL A 10 -1.47 -10.03 -9.30
C VAL A 10 -2.45 -9.99 -10.47
N TRP A 11 -2.73 -8.81 -11.01
CA TRP A 11 -3.75 -8.62 -12.04
C TRP A 11 -3.27 -7.75 -13.20
N ARG A 12 -3.91 -7.92 -14.36
CA ARG A 12 -3.73 -7.08 -15.55
C ARG A 12 -5.05 -6.88 -16.30
N PRO A 13 -5.20 -5.82 -17.12
CA PRO A 13 -6.31 -5.70 -18.07
C PRO A 13 -6.37 -6.90 -19.03
N ALA A 14 -7.57 -7.41 -19.29
CA ALA A 14 -7.82 -8.62 -20.10
C ALA A 14 -7.99 -8.34 -21.62
N GLY A 15 -7.75 -7.11 -22.09
CA GLY A 15 -7.99 -6.72 -23.49
C GLY A 15 -6.93 -5.79 -24.05
N GLU A 16 -6.82 -5.74 -25.39
CA GLU A 16 -5.87 -4.87 -26.11
C GLU A 16 -6.11 -3.37 -25.81
N ASP A 17 -7.35 -3.01 -25.48
CA ASP A 17 -7.77 -1.66 -25.13
C ASP A 17 -7.20 -1.17 -23.78
N GLY A 18 -6.65 -2.09 -22.97
CA GLY A 18 -5.95 -1.77 -21.72
C GLY A 18 -6.83 -1.27 -20.56
N THR A 19 -8.17 -1.34 -20.69
CA THR A 19 -9.10 -0.87 -19.65
C THR A 19 -9.21 -1.83 -18.48
N ASP A 20 -9.33 -1.30 -17.26
CA ASP A 20 -9.45 -2.10 -16.03
C ASP A 20 -10.87 -2.69 -15.82
N GLU A 21 -11.78 -2.60 -16.82
CA GLU A 21 -13.15 -3.14 -16.77
C GLU A 21 -13.21 -4.67 -16.75
N LYS A 22 -12.24 -5.31 -17.42
CA LYS A 22 -12.05 -6.76 -17.39
C LYS A 22 -10.61 -7.02 -17.05
N VAL A 23 -10.39 -7.87 -16.06
CA VAL A 23 -9.06 -8.19 -15.58
C VAL A 23 -8.82 -9.70 -15.58
N GLU A 24 -7.57 -10.06 -15.82
CA GLU A 24 -7.04 -11.37 -15.54
C GLU A 24 -6.18 -11.31 -14.28
N VAL A 25 -6.20 -12.38 -13.49
CA VAL A 25 -5.33 -12.59 -12.34
C VAL A 25 -4.34 -13.71 -12.62
N ALA A 26 -3.14 -13.60 -12.07
CA ALA A 26 -2.14 -14.66 -12.13
C ALA A 26 -2.36 -15.66 -10.99
N ILE A 27 -2.42 -16.94 -11.34
CA ILE A 27 -2.23 -18.05 -10.42
C ILE A 27 -1.00 -18.85 -10.84
N VAL A 28 -0.26 -19.37 -9.87
CA VAL A 28 0.96 -20.14 -10.10
C VAL A 28 0.78 -21.58 -9.65
N HIS A 29 1.34 -22.51 -10.42
CA HIS A 29 1.45 -23.91 -10.06
C HIS A 29 2.81 -24.16 -9.39
N ARG A 30 2.81 -24.94 -8.30
CA ARG A 30 4.02 -25.28 -7.56
C ARG A 30 4.28 -26.80 -7.63
N PRO A 31 5.30 -27.26 -8.38
CA PRO A 31 5.49 -28.68 -8.67
C PRO A 31 5.83 -29.52 -7.42
N HIS A 32 6.44 -28.91 -6.41
CA HIS A 32 6.76 -29.58 -5.15
C HIS A 32 5.52 -29.96 -4.32
N HIS A 33 4.40 -29.27 -4.52
CA HIS A 33 3.17 -29.49 -3.78
C HIS A 33 2.01 -29.98 -4.67
N ASP A 34 2.18 -29.90 -6.00
CA ASP A 34 1.13 -30.20 -6.99
C ASP A 34 -0.15 -29.38 -6.71
N ASP A 35 0.04 -28.08 -6.46
CA ASP A 35 -1.03 -27.15 -6.11
C ASP A 35 -1.00 -25.87 -6.94
N TRP A 36 -2.17 -25.21 -6.99
CA TRP A 36 -2.35 -23.89 -7.55
C TRP A 36 -2.61 -22.90 -6.44
N SER A 37 -1.84 -21.81 -6.40
CA SER A 37 -1.96 -20.79 -5.36
C SER A 37 -1.75 -19.38 -5.91
N LEU A 38 -2.07 -18.40 -5.08
CA LEU A 38 -1.64 -17.02 -5.31
C LEU A 38 -0.14 -16.88 -5.01
N PRO A 39 0.58 -16.01 -5.76
CA PRO A 39 2.00 -15.82 -5.57
C PRO A 39 2.29 -15.17 -4.21
N LYS A 40 3.24 -15.74 -3.46
CA LYS A 40 3.60 -15.35 -2.09
C LYS A 40 4.86 -16.08 -1.63
N GLY A 41 5.62 -15.42 -0.76
CA GLY A 41 6.70 -16.09 -0.03
C GLY A 41 7.06 -15.39 1.26
N LYS A 42 8.22 -15.76 1.81
CA LYS A 42 8.60 -15.39 3.19
C LYS A 42 9.20 -14.00 3.19
N VAL A 43 8.96 -13.26 4.27
CA VAL A 43 9.65 -11.98 4.51
C VAL A 43 11.07 -12.29 4.98
N ASP A 44 12.06 -11.73 4.30
CA ASP A 44 13.46 -11.87 4.66
C ASP A 44 13.85 -10.95 5.84
N PRO A 45 14.95 -11.26 6.57
CA PRO A 45 15.41 -10.42 7.67
C PRO A 45 15.68 -8.98 7.23
N GLY A 46 15.03 -8.00 7.87
CA GLY A 46 15.16 -6.59 7.54
C GLY A 46 14.31 -6.13 6.35
N GLU A 47 13.51 -7.01 5.76
CA GLU A 47 12.61 -6.72 4.65
C GLU A 47 11.23 -6.26 5.18
N THR A 48 10.55 -5.37 4.45
CA THR A 48 9.14 -5.09 4.73
C THR A 48 8.23 -6.14 4.10
N ARG A 49 6.99 -6.26 4.57
CA ARG A 49 6.00 -7.09 3.88
C ARG A 49 5.66 -6.57 2.48
N VAL A 50 5.76 -5.26 2.26
CA VAL A 50 5.53 -4.65 0.94
C VAL A 50 6.66 -5.01 -0.01
N ASP A 51 7.91 -4.90 0.43
CA ASP A 51 9.08 -5.30 -0.36
C ASP A 51 9.04 -6.80 -0.66
N ALA A 52 8.73 -7.61 0.35
CA ALA A 52 8.55 -9.05 0.19
C ALA A 52 7.45 -9.36 -0.84
N ALA A 53 6.29 -8.71 -0.78
CA ALA A 53 5.24 -8.91 -1.77
C ALA A 53 5.74 -8.60 -3.19
N VAL A 54 6.41 -7.47 -3.40
CA VAL A 54 6.93 -7.07 -4.72
C VAL A 54 8.01 -8.03 -5.22
N ARG A 55 8.95 -8.43 -4.34
CA ARG A 55 10.01 -9.39 -4.66
C ARG A 55 9.43 -10.75 -5.04
N GLU A 56 8.55 -11.29 -4.21
CA GLU A 56 7.95 -12.62 -4.43
C GLU A 56 7.09 -12.65 -5.71
N ILE A 57 6.38 -11.57 -6.02
CA ILE A 57 5.70 -11.44 -7.31
C ILE A 57 6.72 -11.52 -8.45
N ALA A 58 7.82 -10.78 -8.39
CA ALA A 58 8.83 -10.80 -9.43
C ALA A 58 9.51 -12.17 -9.57
N GLU A 59 9.79 -12.86 -8.47
CA GLU A 59 10.44 -14.17 -8.44
C GLU A 59 9.52 -15.28 -8.98
N GLU A 60 8.27 -15.35 -8.51
CA GLU A 60 7.35 -16.43 -8.87
C GLU A 60 6.64 -16.21 -10.20
N THR A 61 6.53 -14.96 -10.67
CA THR A 61 5.76 -14.62 -11.88
C THR A 61 6.61 -14.01 -12.99
N GLY A 62 7.79 -13.48 -12.69
CA GLY A 62 8.62 -12.74 -13.65
C GLY A 62 8.14 -11.32 -13.97
N PHE A 63 7.07 -10.84 -13.32
CA PHE A 63 6.51 -9.50 -13.55
C PHE A 63 6.93 -8.50 -12.48
N ALA A 64 7.28 -7.29 -12.91
CA ALA A 64 7.25 -6.14 -12.03
C ALA A 64 5.81 -5.86 -11.56
N SER A 65 5.63 -5.15 -10.46
CA SER A 65 4.28 -4.87 -9.94
C SER A 65 4.17 -3.53 -9.23
N VAL A 66 2.95 -2.98 -9.23
CA VAL A 66 2.55 -1.86 -8.37
C VAL A 66 1.46 -2.35 -7.43
N LEU A 67 1.70 -2.29 -6.13
CA LEU A 67 0.72 -2.67 -5.11
C LEU A 67 -0.39 -1.61 -5.01
N GLY A 68 -1.60 -2.08 -4.69
CA GLY A 68 -2.77 -1.28 -4.35
C GLY A 68 -3.25 -1.60 -2.94
N ARG A 69 -4.57 -1.71 -2.75
CA ARG A 69 -5.18 -2.02 -1.44
C ARG A 69 -4.68 -3.33 -0.85
N HIS A 70 -4.61 -3.39 0.48
CA HIS A 70 -4.55 -4.65 1.22
C HIS A 70 -5.86 -5.42 1.01
N LEU A 71 -5.76 -6.74 0.91
CA LEU A 71 -6.91 -7.62 0.71
C LEU A 71 -7.22 -8.39 1.98
N ARG A 72 -6.28 -9.21 2.45
CA ARG A 72 -6.51 -10.07 3.61
C ARG A 72 -5.23 -10.46 4.32
N THR A 73 -5.36 -10.75 5.62
CA THR A 73 -4.31 -11.42 6.39
C THR A 73 -4.74 -12.84 6.68
N VAL A 74 -4.03 -13.81 6.12
CA VAL A 74 -4.31 -15.25 6.31
C VAL A 74 -3.38 -15.80 7.38
N ARG A 75 -3.94 -16.55 8.34
CA ARG A 75 -3.20 -17.17 9.45
C ARG A 75 -3.45 -18.67 9.49
N TYR A 76 -2.39 -19.46 9.48
CA TYR A 76 -2.50 -20.92 9.56
C TYR A 76 -1.23 -21.56 10.15
N PRO A 77 -1.36 -22.70 10.84
CA PRO A 77 -0.19 -23.40 11.38
C PRO A 77 0.58 -24.14 10.29
N VAL A 78 1.91 -24.03 10.31
CA VAL A 78 2.85 -24.78 9.45
C VAL A 78 3.96 -25.34 10.32
N ASN A 79 4.15 -26.65 10.33
CA ASN A 79 5.23 -27.32 11.10
C ASN A 79 5.26 -26.94 12.61
N GLY A 80 4.11 -26.66 13.21
CA GLY A 80 4.00 -26.23 14.61
C GLY A 80 4.24 -24.73 14.86
N GLU A 81 4.45 -23.95 13.81
CA GLU A 81 4.62 -22.49 13.86
C GLU A 81 3.42 -21.78 13.25
N GLU A 82 3.07 -20.59 13.74
CA GLU A 82 2.05 -19.77 13.10
C GLU A 82 2.65 -19.10 11.86
N LYS A 83 2.06 -19.32 10.69
CA LYS A 83 2.37 -18.58 9.47
C LYS A 83 1.32 -17.50 9.26
N VAL A 84 1.79 -16.27 9.01
CA VAL A 84 0.95 -15.09 8.75
C VAL A 84 1.31 -14.54 7.38
N VAL A 85 0.35 -14.56 6.45
CA VAL A 85 0.53 -14.06 5.08
C VAL A 85 -0.35 -12.83 4.89
N GLU A 86 0.24 -11.72 4.47
CA GLU A 86 -0.51 -10.53 4.04
C GLU A 86 -0.60 -10.47 2.52
N PHE A 87 -1.80 -10.21 2.01
CA PHE A 87 -2.06 -10.13 0.58
C PHE A 87 -2.47 -8.72 0.16
N TRP A 88 -1.95 -8.28 -0.98
CA TRP A 88 -2.34 -7.04 -1.66
C TRP A 88 -2.96 -7.32 -3.03
N ALA A 89 -3.75 -6.37 -3.54
CA ALA A 89 -3.96 -6.28 -4.98
C ALA A 89 -2.67 -5.74 -5.60
N ALA A 90 -2.22 -6.29 -6.73
CA ALA A 90 -1.01 -5.83 -7.40
C ALA A 90 -1.22 -5.75 -8.91
N ARG A 91 -1.07 -4.56 -9.50
CA ARG A 91 -1.11 -4.40 -10.95
C ARG A 91 0.20 -4.88 -11.54
N ALA A 92 0.15 -5.82 -12.47
CA ALA A 92 1.31 -6.29 -13.20
C ALA A 92 1.87 -5.19 -14.11
N GLY A 93 3.19 -5.03 -14.06
CA GLY A 93 3.97 -4.17 -14.94
C GLY A 93 4.63 -4.97 -16.07
N VAL A 94 5.79 -4.49 -16.51
CA VAL A 94 6.60 -5.19 -17.51
C VAL A 94 7.16 -6.49 -16.94
N GLY A 95 7.17 -7.54 -17.76
CA GLY A 95 7.75 -8.83 -17.40
C GLY A 95 7.28 -9.97 -18.29
N GLU A 96 7.85 -11.14 -18.05
CA GLU A 96 7.50 -12.39 -18.71
C GLU A 96 7.74 -13.53 -17.73
N PHE A 97 6.82 -14.49 -17.69
CA PHE A 97 6.97 -15.67 -16.83
C PHE A 97 8.03 -16.62 -17.38
N VAL A 98 8.92 -17.07 -16.51
CA VAL A 98 9.92 -18.10 -16.80
C VAL A 98 9.73 -19.25 -15.80
N PRO A 99 9.42 -20.47 -16.28
CA PRO A 99 9.32 -21.64 -15.40
C PRO A 99 10.60 -21.87 -14.58
N GLY A 100 10.43 -22.12 -13.29
CA GLY A 100 11.50 -22.40 -12.33
C GLY A 100 11.18 -23.59 -11.43
N ASP A 101 12.05 -23.81 -10.44
CA ASP A 101 11.91 -24.93 -9.49
C ASP A 101 10.75 -24.71 -8.50
N GLU A 102 10.45 -23.45 -8.16
CA GLU A 102 9.37 -23.10 -7.23
C GLU A 102 8.00 -22.99 -7.92
N THR A 103 7.98 -22.37 -9.11
CA THR A 103 6.79 -22.24 -9.96
C THR A 103 7.08 -22.66 -11.40
N ASP A 104 6.41 -23.71 -11.88
CA ASP A 104 6.64 -24.27 -13.23
C ASP A 104 5.56 -23.86 -14.25
N GLU A 105 4.41 -23.39 -13.78
CA GLU A 105 3.33 -22.88 -14.61
C GLU A 105 2.72 -21.60 -14.02
N LEU A 106 2.37 -20.65 -14.89
CA LEU A 106 1.60 -19.46 -14.55
C LEU A 106 0.42 -19.35 -15.51
N ARG A 107 -0.77 -19.07 -14.98
CA ARG A 107 -1.99 -18.81 -15.77
C ARG A 107 -2.58 -17.46 -15.45
N TRP A 108 -2.86 -16.71 -16.51
CA TRP A 108 -3.70 -15.52 -16.47
C TRP A 108 -5.15 -15.92 -16.75
N LEU A 109 -6.05 -15.66 -15.81
CA LEU A 109 -7.45 -16.07 -15.89
C LEU A 109 -8.36 -14.98 -15.34
N ALA A 110 -9.60 -14.91 -15.82
CA ALA A 110 -10.60 -14.11 -15.12
C ALA A 110 -10.76 -14.61 -13.67
N PRO A 111 -11.05 -13.75 -12.68
CA PRO A 111 -11.21 -14.17 -11.28
C PRO A 111 -12.15 -15.36 -11.08
N ALA A 112 -13.28 -15.38 -11.81
CA ALA A 112 -14.26 -16.48 -11.74
C ALA A 112 -13.71 -17.83 -12.25
N ASP A 113 -12.75 -17.80 -13.19
CA ASP A 113 -12.12 -19.00 -13.75
C ASP A 113 -10.90 -19.45 -12.92
N ALA A 114 -10.24 -18.51 -12.23
CA ALA A 114 -9.14 -18.80 -11.30
C ALA A 114 -9.63 -19.47 -10.00
N ALA A 115 -10.76 -19.00 -9.45
CA ALA A 115 -11.33 -19.49 -8.19
C ALA A 115 -11.46 -21.04 -8.08
N PRO A 116 -11.99 -21.77 -9.08
CA PRO A 116 -12.10 -23.23 -9.00
C PRO A 116 -10.75 -23.97 -9.14
N LEU A 117 -9.69 -23.30 -9.62
CA LEU A 117 -8.37 -23.91 -9.78
C LEU A 117 -7.50 -23.77 -8.53
N LEU A 118 -7.66 -22.66 -7.79
CA LEU A 118 -6.94 -22.45 -6.53
C LEU A 118 -7.16 -23.66 -5.61
N THR A 119 -6.09 -24.17 -5.00
CA THR A 119 -6.19 -25.37 -4.15
C THR A 119 -6.75 -25.03 -2.78
N TYR A 120 -6.36 -23.89 -2.21
CA TYR A 120 -6.69 -23.50 -0.84
C TYR A 120 -7.90 -22.58 -0.73
N ASP A 121 -8.76 -22.83 0.26
CA ASP A 121 -9.91 -21.96 0.58
C ASP A 121 -9.45 -20.54 0.90
N SER A 122 -8.32 -20.40 1.61
CA SER A 122 -7.75 -19.09 1.96
C SER A 122 -7.39 -18.23 0.74
N ASP A 123 -6.95 -18.85 -0.37
CA ASP A 123 -6.59 -18.12 -1.58
C ASP A 123 -7.85 -17.70 -2.34
N ARG A 124 -8.90 -18.55 -2.36
CA ARG A 124 -10.22 -18.19 -2.88
C ARG A 124 -10.81 -17.00 -2.13
N ASP A 125 -10.72 -17.05 -0.82
CA ASP A 125 -11.13 -16.01 0.12
C ASP A 125 -10.44 -14.66 -0.13
N VAL A 126 -9.14 -14.67 -0.46
CA VAL A 126 -8.39 -13.49 -0.87
C VAL A 126 -8.86 -13.00 -2.24
N LEU A 127 -9.07 -13.92 -3.20
CA LEU A 127 -9.55 -13.60 -4.55
C LEU A 127 -10.97 -13.01 -4.54
N ASP A 128 -11.86 -13.49 -3.69
CA ASP A 128 -13.21 -12.95 -3.51
C ASP A 128 -13.15 -11.52 -2.96
N THR A 129 -12.23 -11.26 -2.02
CA THR A 129 -11.99 -9.90 -1.49
C THR A 129 -11.45 -8.96 -2.58
N PHE A 130 -10.63 -9.47 -3.50
CA PHE A 130 -10.20 -8.73 -4.68
C PHE A 130 -11.38 -8.44 -5.62
N ALA A 131 -12.20 -9.44 -5.93
CA ALA A 131 -13.30 -9.33 -6.88
C ALA A 131 -14.49 -8.49 -6.37
N ALA A 132 -14.58 -8.21 -5.07
CA ALA A 132 -15.64 -7.40 -4.47
C ALA A 132 -15.66 -5.93 -4.94
N HIS A 133 -14.55 -5.44 -5.50
CA HIS A 133 -14.43 -4.08 -6.03
C HIS A 133 -13.64 -4.07 -7.35
N PRO A 134 -13.74 -3.01 -8.17
CA PRO A 134 -12.87 -2.85 -9.32
C PRO A 134 -11.38 -2.99 -8.96
N ALA A 135 -10.59 -3.51 -9.90
CA ALA A 135 -9.15 -3.73 -9.69
C ALA A 135 -8.35 -2.42 -9.74
N GLY A 136 -8.65 -1.57 -10.73
CA GLY A 136 -8.05 -0.25 -10.93
C GLY A 136 -8.63 0.81 -10.00
N LEU A 137 -8.40 0.68 -8.70
CA LEU A 137 -8.75 1.71 -7.74
C LEU A 137 -7.78 2.89 -7.82
N ARG A 138 -8.30 4.08 -7.56
CA ARG A 138 -7.49 5.30 -7.39
C ARG A 138 -6.84 5.26 -6.01
N THR A 139 -5.56 5.63 -5.90
CA THR A 139 -4.83 5.49 -4.63
C THR A 139 -4.11 6.78 -4.24
N VAL A 140 -4.23 7.16 -2.97
CA VAL A 140 -3.46 8.25 -2.35
C VAL A 140 -2.82 7.75 -1.07
N LEU A 141 -1.54 8.05 -0.87
CA LEU A 141 -0.82 7.72 0.35
C LEU A 141 -0.68 8.95 1.24
N LEU A 142 -1.19 8.86 2.48
CA LEU A 142 -0.94 9.85 3.53
C LEU A 142 0.19 9.38 4.43
N VAL A 143 1.31 10.10 4.40
CA VAL A 143 2.52 9.80 5.17
C VAL A 143 2.61 10.77 6.35
N ARG A 144 2.57 10.27 7.59
CA ARG A 144 2.94 11.11 8.74
C ARG A 144 4.45 11.30 8.72
N HIS A 145 4.91 12.54 8.89
CA HIS A 145 6.34 12.83 8.97
C HIS A 145 7.07 11.93 9.99
N ALA A 146 8.33 11.63 9.71
CA ALA A 146 9.20 10.82 10.56
C ALA A 146 9.59 11.53 11.88
N LEU A 147 10.38 10.86 12.71
CA LEU A 147 10.89 11.41 13.98
C LEU A 147 11.70 12.71 13.78
N ALA A 148 11.49 13.66 14.69
CA ALA A 148 11.97 15.04 14.54
C ALA A 148 12.38 15.66 15.90
N GLY A 149 12.76 14.81 16.86
CA GLY A 149 13.01 15.20 18.23
C GLY A 149 11.79 15.75 18.95
N LYS A 150 12.04 16.46 20.06
CA LYS A 150 11.00 17.11 20.87
C LYS A 150 10.91 18.59 20.56
N ARG A 151 9.69 19.09 20.44
CA ARG A 151 9.40 20.53 20.27
C ARG A 151 9.96 21.38 21.41
N SER A 152 9.92 20.88 22.65
CA SER A 152 10.43 21.59 23.84
C SER A 152 11.95 21.80 23.84
N GLU A 153 12.69 21.05 23.03
CA GLU A 153 14.15 21.10 22.93
C GLU A 153 14.61 21.90 21.68
N TRP A 154 13.67 22.54 20.97
CA TRP A 154 13.91 23.33 19.77
C TRP A 154 13.67 24.82 20.04
N ASP A 155 14.64 25.67 19.70
CA ASP A 155 14.68 27.10 20.04
C ASP A 155 14.27 28.05 18.90
N ARG A 156 13.92 27.49 17.74
CA ARG A 156 13.50 28.20 16.52
C ARG A 156 12.01 27.96 16.21
N PRO A 157 11.42 28.59 15.17
CA PRO A 157 10.05 28.26 14.74
C PRO A 157 9.88 26.75 14.53
N ASP A 158 8.79 26.15 15.02
CA ASP A 158 8.59 24.69 14.94
C ASP A 158 8.47 24.19 13.49
N ALA A 159 8.02 25.05 12.56
CA ALA A 159 7.99 24.75 11.13
C ALA A 159 9.38 24.46 10.54
N GLU A 160 10.44 24.99 11.15
CA GLU A 160 11.83 24.78 10.75
C GLU A 160 12.46 23.52 11.37
N ARG A 161 11.78 22.86 12.30
CA ARG A 161 12.35 21.72 13.04
C ARG A 161 12.60 20.52 12.09
N PRO A 162 13.86 20.04 11.98
CA PRO A 162 14.22 18.96 11.07
C PRO A 162 13.94 17.57 11.67
N LEU A 163 14.12 16.55 10.84
CA LEU A 163 14.20 15.17 11.30
C LEU A 163 15.44 14.96 12.18
N ASP A 164 15.30 14.11 13.20
CA ASP A 164 16.42 13.65 14.01
C ASP A 164 17.16 12.49 13.30
N VAL A 165 18.13 11.85 13.97
CA VAL A 165 18.92 10.75 13.39
C VAL A 165 18.02 9.58 13.00
N GLU A 166 17.18 9.13 13.93
CA GLU A 166 16.26 8.02 13.73
C GLU A 166 15.20 8.36 12.67
N GLY A 167 14.73 9.61 12.64
CA GLY A 167 13.80 10.09 11.62
C GLY A 167 14.36 10.06 10.21
N ARG A 168 15.66 10.30 10.03
CA ARG A 168 16.30 10.16 8.72
C ARG A 168 16.39 8.70 8.27
N GLU A 169 16.58 7.76 9.20
CA GLU A 169 16.52 6.32 8.91
C GLU A 169 15.09 5.91 8.53
N GLN A 170 14.09 6.38 9.28
CA GLN A 170 12.68 6.20 8.93
C GLN A 170 12.33 6.77 7.55
N ALA A 171 12.90 7.91 7.16
CA ALA A 171 12.67 8.50 5.83
C ALA A 171 13.18 7.61 4.69
N GLN A 172 14.30 6.91 4.87
CA GLN A 172 14.80 5.93 3.89
C GLN A 172 13.86 4.73 3.77
N GLN A 173 13.42 4.23 4.91
CA GLN A 173 12.44 3.16 5.06
C GLN A 173 11.08 3.50 4.40
N ILE A 174 10.59 4.71 4.61
CA ILE A 174 9.39 5.23 3.95
C ILE A 174 9.60 5.29 2.45
N ALA A 175 10.76 5.75 1.97
CA ALA A 175 11.05 5.79 0.55
C ALA A 175 11.00 4.39 -0.11
N ALA A 176 11.53 3.36 0.55
CA ALA A 176 11.42 1.98 0.08
C ALA A 176 9.95 1.54 -0.03
N LEU A 177 9.14 1.76 1.03
CA LEU A 177 7.71 1.47 1.02
C LEU A 177 6.97 2.17 -0.12
N LEU A 178 7.26 3.45 -0.37
CA LEU A 178 6.62 4.21 -1.45
C LEU A 178 6.93 3.64 -2.84
N GLN A 179 8.08 2.98 -3.05
CA GLN A 179 8.38 2.35 -4.34
C GLN A 179 7.36 1.24 -4.68
N GLY A 180 6.94 0.46 -3.68
CA GLY A 180 5.97 -0.63 -3.88
C GLY A 180 4.60 -0.16 -4.38
N PHE A 181 4.23 1.10 -4.14
CA PHE A 181 2.93 1.68 -4.53
C PHE A 181 2.98 2.56 -5.80
N GLY A 182 4.13 2.60 -6.49
CA GLY A 182 4.24 3.26 -7.80
C GLY A 182 3.93 4.76 -7.78
N ILE A 183 4.41 5.48 -6.76
CA ILE A 183 4.13 6.92 -6.60
C ILE A 183 4.69 7.73 -7.79
N GLY A 184 3.80 8.48 -8.45
CA GLY A 184 4.15 9.37 -9.56
C GLY A 184 4.06 10.86 -9.21
N ALA A 185 3.49 11.20 -8.04
CA ALA A 185 3.42 12.58 -7.55
C ALA A 185 3.74 12.64 -6.05
N VAL A 186 4.62 13.56 -5.64
CA VAL A 186 5.02 13.71 -4.25
C VAL A 186 4.65 15.10 -3.75
N HIS A 187 3.92 15.14 -2.65
CA HIS A 187 3.50 16.36 -1.98
C HIS A 187 3.97 16.37 -0.52
N ALA A 188 4.16 17.55 0.04
CA ALA A 188 4.36 17.71 1.47
C ALA A 188 3.72 19.01 1.98
N VAL A 189 3.22 18.97 3.21
CA VAL A 189 2.96 20.20 3.97
C VAL A 189 4.27 21.01 4.06
N PRO A 190 4.27 22.34 3.83
CA PRO A 190 5.47 23.15 3.68
C PRO A 190 6.22 23.44 5.00
N ILE A 191 6.51 22.38 5.76
CA ILE A 191 7.34 22.38 6.96
C ILE A 191 8.51 21.41 6.80
N VAL A 192 9.64 21.72 7.43
CA VAL A 192 10.93 21.05 7.15
C VAL A 192 10.86 19.54 7.34
N ARG A 193 10.35 19.06 8.48
CA ARG A 193 10.24 17.62 8.76
C ARG A 193 9.34 16.85 7.78
N CYS A 194 8.29 17.46 7.24
CA CYS A 194 7.43 16.80 6.24
C CYS A 194 8.18 16.64 4.92
N ARG A 195 8.82 17.71 4.44
CA ARG A 195 9.66 17.68 3.23
C ARG A 195 10.80 16.66 3.37
N GLN A 196 11.55 16.71 4.47
CA GLN A 196 12.65 15.78 4.75
C GLN A 196 12.24 14.32 4.85
N THR A 197 10.98 14.03 5.19
CA THR A 197 10.50 12.64 5.26
C THR A 197 10.40 11.99 3.89
N VAL A 198 10.08 12.77 2.84
CA VAL A 198 9.92 12.28 1.47
C VAL A 198 11.09 12.61 0.55
N GLU A 199 12.03 13.45 1.01
CA GLU A 199 13.26 13.79 0.29
C GLU A 199 14.04 12.57 -0.25
N PRO A 200 14.22 11.46 0.50
CA PRO A 200 14.91 10.29 -0.05
C PRO A 200 14.20 9.70 -1.27
N TYR A 201 12.87 9.64 -1.26
CA TYR A 201 12.07 9.15 -2.40
C TYR A 201 12.15 10.11 -3.60
N VAL A 202 12.08 11.40 -3.35
CA VAL A 202 12.25 12.46 -4.36
C VAL A 202 13.64 12.37 -5.00
N ALA A 203 14.69 12.17 -4.21
CA ALA A 203 16.05 12.02 -4.71
C ALA A 203 16.24 10.75 -5.54
N LEU A 204 15.59 9.65 -5.14
CA LEU A 204 15.63 8.36 -5.84
C LEU A 204 14.94 8.41 -7.21
N THR A 205 13.80 9.10 -7.29
CA THR A 205 12.92 9.09 -8.47
C THR A 205 13.10 10.30 -9.39
N GLY A 206 13.67 11.40 -8.88
CA GLY A 206 13.76 12.67 -9.60
C GLY A 206 12.42 13.40 -9.75
N LEU A 207 11.36 12.96 -9.06
CA LEU A 207 10.06 13.62 -9.07
C LEU A 207 10.13 15.02 -8.46
N THR A 208 9.20 15.89 -8.84
CA THR A 208 9.09 17.21 -8.22
C THR A 208 8.33 17.09 -6.90
N LEU A 209 8.83 17.74 -5.84
CA LEU A 209 8.12 17.88 -4.57
C LEU A 209 7.21 19.11 -4.61
N HIS A 210 5.91 18.89 -4.44
CA HIS A 210 4.88 19.92 -4.44
C HIS A 210 4.44 20.28 -3.01
N ASP A 211 4.02 21.53 -2.81
CA ASP A 211 3.45 21.95 -1.54
C ASP A 211 1.97 21.54 -1.42
N ALA A 212 1.57 21.12 -0.23
CA ALA A 212 0.19 20.81 0.14
C ALA A 212 -0.20 21.54 1.43
N PRO A 213 -0.30 22.88 1.42
CA PRO A 213 -0.61 23.67 2.62
C PRO A 213 -2.00 23.37 3.19
N ASP A 214 -2.97 23.01 2.33
CA ASP A 214 -4.34 22.68 2.73
C ASP A 214 -4.43 21.39 3.58
N LEU A 215 -3.34 20.62 3.65
CA LEU A 215 -3.23 19.39 4.44
C LEU A 215 -2.40 19.58 5.73
N ALA A 216 -2.08 20.83 6.09
CA ALA A 216 -1.48 21.16 7.39
C ALA A 216 -2.49 20.92 8.53
N ASP A 217 -2.00 20.62 9.74
CA ASP A 217 -2.88 20.33 10.90
C ASP A 217 -3.87 21.49 11.16
N GLU A 218 -3.37 22.73 11.14
CA GLU A 218 -4.17 23.92 11.37
C GLU A 218 -5.18 24.15 10.23
N ALA A 219 -4.79 23.91 8.98
CA ALA A 219 -5.67 24.06 7.82
C ALA A 219 -6.81 23.03 7.82
N VAL A 220 -6.51 21.77 8.17
CA VAL A 220 -7.52 20.71 8.31
C VAL A 220 -8.49 21.01 9.46
N ALA A 221 -7.99 21.56 10.57
CA ALA A 221 -8.83 21.94 11.70
C ALA A 221 -9.76 23.13 11.37
N ASP A 222 -9.28 24.08 10.58
CA ASP A 222 -10.04 25.29 10.19
C ASP A 222 -11.05 25.01 9.07
N ASP A 223 -10.68 24.24 8.05
CA ASP A 223 -11.52 23.91 6.89
C ASP A 223 -11.21 22.51 6.33
N GLU A 224 -11.75 21.49 7.00
CA GLU A 224 -11.62 20.09 6.58
C GLU A 224 -12.18 19.83 5.17
N ALA A 225 -13.20 20.58 4.73
CA ALA A 225 -13.81 20.37 3.42
C ALA A 225 -12.83 20.67 2.27
N THR A 226 -12.02 21.72 2.42
CA THR A 226 -10.95 22.05 1.46
C THR A 226 -9.84 20.99 1.45
N ALA A 227 -9.47 20.45 2.61
CA ALA A 227 -8.51 19.35 2.72
C ALA A 227 -9.02 18.07 2.03
N LEU A 228 -10.28 17.70 2.25
CA LEU A 228 -10.92 16.55 1.58
C LEU A 228 -11.01 16.75 0.06
N ALA A 229 -11.36 17.96 -0.40
CA ALA A 229 -11.37 18.28 -1.82
C ALA A 229 -9.97 18.16 -2.45
N THR A 230 -8.93 18.56 -1.71
CA THR A 230 -7.53 18.39 -2.13
C THR A 230 -7.18 16.90 -2.28
N LEU A 231 -7.56 16.05 -1.32
CA LEU A 231 -7.34 14.60 -1.43
C LEU A 231 -8.10 13.97 -2.60
N ALA A 232 -9.33 14.40 -2.85
CA ALA A 232 -10.10 13.94 -4.00
C ALA A 232 -9.42 14.30 -5.33
N LEU A 233 -8.92 15.54 -5.47
CA LEU A 233 -8.15 15.95 -6.65
C LEU A 233 -6.87 15.13 -6.85
N LEU A 234 -6.18 14.79 -5.76
CA LEU A 234 -4.99 13.94 -5.82
C LEU A 234 -5.34 12.50 -6.20
N ALA A 235 -6.46 11.96 -5.70
CA ALA A 235 -6.94 10.63 -6.06
C ALA A 235 -7.39 10.56 -7.53
N ASP A 236 -7.96 11.64 -8.06
CA ASP A 236 -8.42 11.74 -9.45
C ASP A 236 -7.29 12.00 -10.46
N GLY A 237 -6.05 12.17 -10.00
CA GLY A 237 -4.88 12.31 -10.86
C GLY A 237 -4.54 11.02 -11.63
N ASP A 238 -3.77 11.17 -12.71
CA ASP A 238 -3.33 10.05 -13.56
C ASP A 238 -2.30 9.12 -12.89
N VAL A 239 -1.75 9.53 -11.73
CA VAL A 239 -0.71 8.82 -11.01
C VAL A 239 -1.03 8.76 -9.52
N THR A 240 -0.55 7.71 -8.85
CA THR A 240 -0.63 7.59 -7.40
C THR A 240 0.15 8.72 -6.73
N ALA A 241 -0.50 9.47 -5.83
CA ALA A 241 0.13 10.55 -5.08
C ALA A 241 0.50 10.10 -3.67
N ALA A 242 1.67 10.53 -3.18
CA ALA A 242 2.02 10.47 -1.76
C ALA A 242 2.09 11.88 -1.18
N VAL A 243 1.44 12.09 -0.04
CA VAL A 243 1.43 13.36 0.69
C VAL A 243 2.04 13.17 2.07
N CYS A 244 3.13 13.87 2.36
CA CYS A 244 3.64 13.94 3.73
C CYS A 244 3.00 15.08 4.53
N ALA A 245 2.36 14.74 5.65
CA ALA A 245 1.66 15.67 6.51
C ALA A 245 1.94 15.41 8.00
N GLN A 246 1.24 16.16 8.84
CA GLN A 246 1.36 16.11 10.29
C GLN A 246 0.36 15.13 10.93
N GLY A 247 0.39 15.01 12.26
CA GLY A 247 -0.27 13.93 12.97
C GLY A 247 -1.66 14.22 13.53
N TYR A 248 -2.17 15.46 13.42
CA TYR A 248 -3.53 15.80 13.88
C TYR A 248 -4.52 15.78 12.71
N GLY A 249 -4.14 16.29 11.54
CA GLY A 249 -4.99 16.33 10.36
C GLY A 249 -5.22 14.95 9.72
N ILE A 250 -4.20 14.08 9.67
CA ILE A 250 -4.33 12.75 9.05
C ILE A 250 -5.44 11.90 9.71
N PRO A 251 -5.49 11.70 11.05
CA PRO A 251 -6.59 10.96 11.68
C PRO A 251 -7.97 11.54 11.39
N GLN A 252 -8.11 12.87 11.39
CA GLN A 252 -9.38 13.53 11.13
C GLN A 252 -9.88 13.21 9.72
N LEU A 253 -9.03 13.41 8.71
CA LEU A 253 -9.37 13.14 7.31
C LEU A 253 -9.70 11.65 7.07
N VAL A 254 -8.87 10.74 7.60
CA VAL A 254 -9.11 9.29 7.47
C VAL A 254 -10.43 8.91 8.15
N GLY A 255 -10.71 9.44 9.33
CA GLY A 255 -11.94 9.17 10.08
C GLY A 255 -13.19 9.65 9.32
N THR A 256 -13.14 10.86 8.75
CA THR A 256 -14.25 11.42 7.97
C THR A 256 -14.50 10.62 6.69
N LEU A 257 -13.45 10.27 5.94
CA LEU A 257 -13.58 9.43 4.74
C LEU A 257 -14.16 8.05 5.10
N ALA A 258 -13.64 7.41 6.14
CA ALA A 258 -14.07 6.09 6.59
C ALA A 258 -15.52 6.08 7.11
N ALA A 259 -16.00 7.18 7.71
CA ALA A 259 -17.38 7.29 8.19
C ALA A 259 -18.41 7.25 7.04
N THR A 260 -17.99 7.62 5.82
CA THR A 260 -18.84 7.62 4.62
C THR A 260 -18.64 6.40 3.72
N ALA A 261 -17.60 5.60 3.99
CA ALA A 261 -17.27 4.41 3.23
C ALA A 261 -18.23 3.24 3.54
N PRO A 262 -18.56 2.39 2.55
CA PRO A 262 -19.14 1.08 2.82
C PRO A 262 -18.16 0.28 3.69
N ARG A 263 -18.53 -0.09 4.92
CA ARG A 263 -17.64 -0.87 5.79
C ARG A 263 -17.37 -2.25 5.16
N PRO A 264 -16.10 -2.68 5.03
CA PRO A 264 -15.80 -4.07 4.72
C PRO A 264 -16.32 -4.98 5.84
N PRO A 265 -16.77 -6.21 5.53
CA PRO A 265 -17.25 -7.15 6.54
C PRO A 265 -16.18 -7.59 7.56
N GLU A 266 -14.88 -7.36 7.28
CA GLU A 266 -13.75 -7.80 8.11
C GLU A 266 -12.76 -6.67 8.47
N SER A 267 -13.17 -5.39 8.45
CA SER A 267 -12.26 -4.33 8.91
C SER A 267 -12.09 -4.39 10.43
N ASP A 268 -11.07 -5.09 10.91
CA ASP A 268 -10.67 -5.20 12.33
C ASP A 268 -10.20 -3.87 12.95
N ARG A 269 -10.17 -2.78 12.18
CA ARG A 269 -9.64 -1.48 12.63
C ARG A 269 -10.78 -0.54 12.95
N ASP A 270 -10.80 -0.08 14.19
CA ASP A 270 -11.65 1.03 14.60
C ASP A 270 -11.18 2.31 13.90
N LEU A 271 -11.79 2.61 12.74
CA LEU A 271 -11.53 3.85 12.00
C LEU A 271 -12.23 5.07 12.64
N ALA A 272 -12.89 4.91 13.80
CA ALA A 272 -13.36 6.05 14.59
C ALA A 272 -12.22 6.79 15.30
N ASP A 273 -11.08 6.13 15.54
CA ASP A 273 -9.84 6.73 16.05
C ASP A 273 -8.64 6.23 15.23
N PRO A 274 -8.45 6.73 14.00
CA PRO A 274 -7.43 6.21 13.11
C PRO A 274 -6.01 6.38 13.69
N PRO A 275 -5.20 5.31 13.80
CA PRO A 275 -3.82 5.44 14.26
C PRO A 275 -3.01 6.30 13.28
N CYS A 276 -2.05 7.05 13.82
CA CYS A 276 -1.17 7.86 13.00
C CYS A 276 0.16 8.03 13.72
N ARG A 277 1.02 7.01 13.77
CA ARG A 277 2.36 7.11 14.40
C ARG A 277 3.33 7.86 13.50
N LYS A 278 4.35 8.53 14.04
CA LYS A 278 5.37 9.18 13.19
C LYS A 278 6.00 8.14 12.27
N GLY A 279 6.15 8.49 10.99
CA GLY A 279 6.63 7.60 9.94
C GLY A 279 5.60 6.56 9.44
N SER A 280 4.36 6.59 9.91
CA SER A 280 3.31 5.70 9.39
C SER A 280 2.75 6.18 8.06
N ILE A 281 2.19 5.25 7.29
CA ILE A 281 1.56 5.50 6.00
C ILE A 281 0.12 4.97 6.04
N TRP A 282 -0.83 5.77 5.58
CA TRP A 282 -2.16 5.30 5.18
C TRP A 282 -2.20 5.17 3.67
N VAL A 283 -2.58 4.01 3.15
CA VAL A 283 -2.89 3.79 1.74
C VAL A 283 -4.41 3.87 1.61
N LEU A 284 -4.91 4.92 0.95
CA LEU A 284 -6.33 5.15 0.75
C LEU A 284 -6.68 4.80 -0.69
N SER A 285 -7.59 3.85 -0.87
CA SER A 285 -8.04 3.42 -2.19
C SER A 285 -9.50 3.80 -2.42
N PHE A 286 -9.79 4.42 -3.55
CA PHE A 286 -11.09 4.98 -3.90
C PHE A 286 -11.67 4.29 -5.14
N GLY A 287 -12.98 4.09 -5.12
CA GLY A 287 -13.74 3.63 -6.27
C GLY A 287 -13.84 4.70 -7.38
N PRO A 288 -14.34 4.34 -8.56
CA PRO A 288 -14.55 5.28 -9.67
C PRO A 288 -15.51 6.44 -9.34
N ASP A 289 -16.36 6.26 -8.33
CA ASP A 289 -17.29 7.24 -7.79
C ASP A 289 -16.66 8.19 -6.75
N GLY A 290 -15.36 8.03 -6.46
CA GLY A 290 -14.62 8.81 -5.47
C GLY A 290 -14.88 8.36 -4.03
N VAL A 291 -15.64 7.29 -3.81
CA VAL A 291 -15.92 6.77 -2.47
C VAL A 291 -14.75 5.92 -2.00
N LEU A 292 -14.33 6.11 -0.74
CA LEU A 292 -13.28 5.30 -0.13
C LEU A 292 -13.72 3.83 -0.07
N VAL A 293 -12.90 2.94 -0.63
CA VAL A 293 -13.09 1.48 -0.66
C VAL A 293 -12.23 0.79 0.39
N ALA A 294 -10.98 1.25 0.57
CA ALA A 294 -10.05 0.67 1.53
C ALA A 294 -9.16 1.75 2.15
N ALA A 295 -8.81 1.56 3.42
CA ALA A 295 -7.87 2.40 4.15
C ALA A 295 -6.91 1.51 4.95
N ASP A 296 -5.68 1.40 4.45
CA ASP A 296 -4.69 0.45 4.98
C ASP A 296 -3.58 1.21 5.69
N TYR A 297 -3.42 0.94 6.98
CA TYR A 297 -2.39 1.60 7.78
C TYR A 297 -1.14 0.72 7.94
N HIS A 298 -0.01 1.27 7.50
CA HIS A 298 1.31 0.68 7.55
C HIS A 298 2.16 1.44 8.57
N ARG A 299 2.73 0.71 9.53
CA ARG A 299 3.48 1.29 10.66
C ARG A 299 4.94 0.84 10.76
N ASP A 300 5.28 -0.30 10.18
CA ASP A 300 6.56 -0.95 10.37
C ASP A 300 7.23 -1.04 9.00
N ALA A 301 8.37 -0.35 8.87
CA ALA A 301 9.14 -0.30 7.65
C ALA A 301 10.32 -1.29 7.64
N THR A 302 10.34 -2.27 8.55
CA THR A 302 11.19 -3.49 8.53
C THR A 302 10.64 -4.53 9.53
N PHE A 303 10.80 -5.83 9.25
CA PHE A 303 10.57 -6.96 10.19
C PHE A 303 11.88 -7.63 10.66
#